data_AF-A0A924JNP5-F1
#
_entry.id   AF-A0A924JNP5-F1
#
_cell.length_a   1.000
_cell.length_b   1.000
_cell.length_c   1.000
_cell.angle_alpha   90.00
_cell.angle_beta   90.00
_cell.angle_gamma   90.00
#
_symmetry.space_group_name_H-M   'P 1'
#
loop_
_entity.id
_entity.type
_entity.pdbx_description
1 polymer ?
#
loop_
_entity_poly.entity_id
_entity_poly.type
_entity_poly.pdbx_seq_one_letter_code
_entity_poly.pdbx_strand_id
1 'polypeptide(L)'
;MTEKNYNDCVSQYADNVFRFIVKNLRHEEDARDIVQTAFEKLWRNRENVENDKCKSYLFTVAYNQMIDHIRKNKRMQLKDSFNDTVKVGHQTSTNTKQILMEALNRLN
;
A
#
# COMPACT_ATOMS: atom_id res chain seq x y z
N MET A 1 8.93 -25.06 -11.61
CA MET A 1 10.19 -24.66 -10.94
C MET A 1 10.44 -25.55 -9.73
N THR A 2 11.66 -26.11 -9.62
CA THR A 2 12.09 -26.91 -8.45
C THR A 2 12.54 -26.00 -7.31
N GLU A 3 12.69 -26.54 -6.10
CA GLU A 3 13.24 -25.80 -4.95
C GLU A 3 14.65 -25.26 -5.23
N LYS A 4 15.51 -26.05 -5.89
CA LYS A 4 16.85 -25.61 -6.28
C LYS A 4 16.79 -24.40 -7.22
N ASN A 5 15.98 -24.48 -8.27
CA ASN A 5 15.81 -23.37 -9.21
C ASN A 5 15.26 -22.11 -8.54
N TYR A 6 14.37 -22.27 -7.57
CA TYR A 6 13.87 -21.15 -6.79
C TYR A 6 14.97 -20.51 -5.94
N ASN A 7 15.78 -21.30 -5.24
CA ASN A 7 16.91 -20.81 -4.45
C ASN A 7 17.96 -20.11 -5.31
N ASP A 8 18.20 -20.62 -6.52
CA ASP A 8 19.06 -19.98 -7.51
C ASP A 8 18.48 -18.61 -7.92
N CYS A 9 17.17 -18.54 -8.18
CA CYS A 9 16.48 -17.27 -8.46
C CYS A 9 16.59 -16.27 -7.29
N VAL A 10 16.40 -16.70 -6.06
CA VAL A 10 16.52 -15.85 -4.87
C VAL A 10 17.93 -15.28 -4.79
N SER A 11 18.94 -16.14 -4.87
CA SER A 11 20.35 -15.75 -4.79
C SER A 11 20.74 -14.77 -5.91
N GLN A 12 20.19 -14.95 -7.11
CA GLN A 12 20.55 -14.14 -8.28
C GLN A 12 19.79 -12.81 -8.35
N TYR A 13 18.53 -12.77 -7.91
CA TYR A 13 17.64 -11.64 -8.19
C TYR A 13 17.20 -10.84 -6.96
N ALA A 14 17.31 -11.36 -5.74
CA ALA A 14 16.80 -10.67 -4.56
C ALA A 14 17.41 -9.27 -4.37
N ASP A 15 18.74 -9.15 -4.45
CA ASP A 15 19.43 -7.86 -4.32
C ASP A 15 19.08 -6.91 -5.47
N ASN A 16 18.96 -7.42 -6.69
CA ASN A 16 18.60 -6.62 -7.87
C ASN A 16 17.18 -6.03 -7.76
N VAL A 17 16.21 -6.84 -7.31
CA VAL A 17 14.84 -6.38 -7.08
C VAL A 17 14.82 -5.41 -5.90
N PHE A 18 15.50 -5.71 -4.80
CA PHE A 18 15.60 -4.83 -3.63
C PHE A 18 16.12 -3.44 -4.01
N ARG A 19 17.29 -3.37 -4.67
CA ARG A 19 17.88 -2.09 -5.12
C ARG A 19 16.96 -1.32 -6.06
N PHE A 20 16.25 -2.02 -6.95
CA PHE A 20 15.26 -1.41 -7.82
C PHE A 20 14.12 -0.75 -7.01
N ILE A 21 13.58 -1.44 -6.01
CA ILE A 21 12.47 -0.93 -5.21
C ILE A 21 12.93 0.21 -4.27
N VAL A 22 14.07 0.05 -3.58
CA VAL A 22 14.63 1.10 -2.70
C VAL A 22 14.88 2.39 -3.45
N LYS A 23 15.41 2.32 -4.68
CA LYS A 23 15.64 3.51 -5.51
C LYS A 23 14.36 4.33 -5.77
N ASN A 24 13.21 3.67 -5.79
CA ASN A 24 11.92 4.28 -6.07
C ASN A 24 11.15 4.68 -4.80
N LEU A 25 11.17 3.88 -3.74
CA LEU A 25 10.46 4.15 -2.48
C LEU A 25 11.26 4.99 -1.49
N ARG A 26 12.60 4.91 -1.53
CA ARG A 26 13.51 5.49 -0.53
C ARG A 26 13.23 5.04 0.90
N HIS A 27 12.61 3.88 1.06
CA HIS A 27 12.30 3.28 2.35
C HIS A 27 12.69 1.80 2.30
N GLU A 28 13.67 1.40 3.10
CA GLU A 28 14.27 0.06 3.00
C GLU A 28 13.34 -1.03 3.51
N GLU A 29 12.64 -0.81 4.62
CA GLU A 29 11.74 -1.83 5.18
C GLU A 29 10.61 -2.20 4.20
N ASP A 30 9.90 -1.20 3.68
CA ASP A 30 8.88 -1.40 2.63
C ASP A 30 9.43 -2.13 1.40
N ALA A 31 10.69 -1.85 1.03
CA ALA A 31 11.33 -2.54 -0.08
C ALA A 31 11.61 -4.02 0.23
N ARG A 32 12.02 -4.36 1.46
CA ARG A 32 12.20 -5.76 1.90
C ARG A 32 10.87 -6.51 1.85
N ASP A 33 9.80 -5.90 2.36
CA ASP A 33 8.46 -6.49 2.35
C ASP A 33 7.96 -6.75 0.92
N ILE A 34 8.17 -5.81 0.00
CA ILE A 34 7.79 -5.97 -1.41
C ILE A 34 8.58 -7.11 -2.07
N VAL A 35 9.89 -7.19 -1.81
CA VAL A 35 10.74 -8.26 -2.34
C VAL A 35 10.26 -9.61 -1.79
N GLN A 36 10.04 -9.72 -0.49
CA GLN A 36 9.53 -10.94 0.14
C GLN A 36 8.21 -11.38 -0.48
N THR A 37 7.26 -10.45 -0.62
CA THR A 37 5.95 -10.69 -1.24
C THR A 37 6.08 -11.16 -2.70
N ALA A 38 7.02 -10.59 -3.46
CA ALA A 38 7.25 -11.00 -4.84
C ALA A 38 7.76 -12.44 -4.94
N PHE A 39 8.70 -12.83 -4.08
CA PHE A 39 9.22 -14.19 -4.00
C PHE A 39 8.19 -15.20 -3.46
N GLU A 40 7.35 -14.80 -2.50
CA GLU A 40 6.24 -15.63 -2.04
C GLU A 40 5.25 -15.92 -3.18
N LYS A 41 4.90 -14.91 -3.98
CA LYS A 41 4.04 -15.08 -5.16
C LYS A 41 4.67 -15.98 -6.20
N LEU A 42 5.97 -15.85 -6.45
CA LEU A 42 6.72 -16.75 -7.31
C LEU A 42 6.66 -18.19 -6.79
N TRP A 43 6.88 -18.41 -5.49
CA TRP A 43 6.83 -19.75 -4.89
C TRP A 43 5.45 -20.40 -4.99
N ARG A 44 4.38 -19.62 -4.78
CA ARG A 44 2.99 -20.08 -4.94
C ARG A 44 2.66 -20.43 -6.39
N ASN A 45 3.24 -19.72 -7.36
CA ASN A 45 3.00 -19.94 -8.79
C ASN A 45 4.12 -20.73 -9.48
N ARG A 46 4.99 -21.38 -8.71
CA ARG A 46 6.25 -21.99 -9.19
C ARG A 46 6.03 -23.08 -10.24
N GLU A 47 4.85 -23.70 -10.28
CA GLU A 47 4.50 -24.73 -11.27
C GLU A 47 4.23 -24.12 -12.65
N ASN A 48 3.73 -22.89 -12.71
CA ASN A 48 3.35 -22.19 -13.94
C ASN A 48 4.44 -21.24 -14.46
N VAL A 49 5.42 -20.88 -13.62
CA VAL A 49 6.51 -20.00 -14.00
C VAL A 49 7.69 -20.81 -14.51
N GLU A 50 8.01 -20.64 -15.78
CA GLU A 50 9.24 -21.16 -16.39
C GLU A 50 10.47 -20.50 -15.73
N ASN A 51 11.55 -21.26 -15.55
CA ASN A 51 12.72 -20.81 -14.80
C ASN A 51 13.42 -19.60 -15.45
N ASP A 52 13.43 -19.54 -16.77
CA ASP A 52 13.97 -18.44 -17.58
C ASP A 52 13.19 -17.12 -17.40
N LYS A 53 11.87 -17.22 -17.17
CA LYS A 53 10.96 -16.09 -16.92
C LYS A 53 10.92 -15.63 -15.47
N CYS A 54 11.67 -16.28 -14.57
CA CYS A 54 11.72 -15.94 -13.16
C CYS A 54 12.08 -14.46 -12.92
N LYS A 55 13.08 -13.94 -13.64
CA LYS A 55 13.49 -12.53 -13.56
C LYS A 55 12.36 -11.58 -13.94
N SER A 56 11.79 -11.74 -15.13
CA SER A 56 10.73 -10.84 -15.63
C SER A 56 9.48 -10.92 -14.75
N TYR A 57 9.13 -12.11 -14.26
CA TYR A 57 8.06 -12.29 -13.30
C TYR A 57 8.28 -11.49 -12.01
N LEU A 58 9.45 -11.65 -11.37
CA LEU A 58 9.78 -10.97 -10.13
C LEU A 58 9.73 -9.44 -10.26
N PHE A 59 10.33 -8.89 -11.31
CA PHE A 59 10.30 -7.44 -11.55
C PHE A 59 8.89 -6.93 -11.80
N THR A 60 8.06 -7.68 -12.53
CA THR A 60 6.67 -7.30 -12.78
C THR A 60 5.86 -7.27 -11.50
N VAL A 61 5.96 -8.33 -10.69
CA VAL A 61 5.23 -8.44 -9.41
C VAL A 61 5.69 -7.35 -8.44
N ALA A 62 7.00 -7.18 -8.26
CA ALA A 62 7.56 -6.18 -7.36
C ALA A 62 7.19 -4.75 -7.78
N TYR A 63 7.22 -4.46 -9.09
CA TYR A 63 6.77 -3.17 -9.62
C TYR A 63 5.30 -2.88 -9.30
N ASN A 64 4.41 -3.86 -9.53
CA ASN A 64 2.99 -3.68 -9.23
C ASN A 64 2.77 -3.45 -7.72
N GLN A 65 3.43 -4.21 -6.85
CA GLN A 65 3.35 -4.00 -5.40
C GLN A 65 3.86 -2.62 -4.98
N MET A 66 4.97 -2.15 -5.55
CA MET A 66 5.51 -0.82 -5.29
C MET A 66 4.54 0.28 -5.71
N ILE A 67 3.93 0.18 -6.89
CA ILE A 67 2.92 1.15 -7.34
C ILE A 67 1.71 1.16 -6.40
N ASP A 68 1.24 -0.01 -5.96
CA ASP A 68 0.12 -0.10 -5.02
C ASP A 68 0.48 0.51 -3.65
N HIS A 69 1.70 0.29 -3.17
CA HIS A 69 2.23 0.91 -1.96
C HIS A 69 2.26 2.45 -2.08
N ILE A 70 2.80 2.98 -3.18
CA ILE A 70 2.83 4.43 -3.46
C ILE A 70 1.42 5.02 -3.49
N ARG A 71 0.47 4.36 -4.16
CA ARG A 71 -0.93 4.80 -4.22
C ARG A 71 -1.59 4.80 -2.84
N LYS A 72 -1.33 3.79 -2.01
CA LYS A 72 -1.85 3.69 -0.65
C LYS A 72 -1.32 4.83 0.22
N ASN A 73 -0.01 5.09 0.19
CA ASN A 73 0.60 6.17 0.96
C ASN A 73 0.07 7.54 0.55
N LYS A 74 -0.06 7.79 -0.77
CA LYS A 74 -0.66 9.04 -1.27
C LYS A 74 -2.10 9.23 -0.79
N ARG A 75 -2.90 8.17 -0.76
CA ARG A 75 -4.28 8.20 -0.23
C ARG A 75 -4.32 8.48 1.27
N MET A 76 -3.39 7.94 2.04
CA MET A 76 -3.30 8.20 3.49
C MET A 76 -2.91 9.65 3.75
N GLN A 77 -1.86 10.17 3.10
CA GLN A 77 -1.46 11.57 3.21
C GLN A 77 -2.60 12.53 2.85
N LEU A 78 -3.38 12.20 1.81
CA LEU A 78 -4.54 12.99 1.42
C LEU A 78 -5.63 12.98 2.51
N LYS A 79 -5.94 11.82 3.10
CA LYS A 79 -6.92 11.71 4.21
C LYS A 79 -6.47 12.48 5.45
N ASP A 80 -5.19 12.40 5.80
CA ASP A 80 -4.64 13.13 6.95
C ASP A 80 -4.71 14.65 6.71
N SER A 81 -4.41 15.09 5.48
CA SER A 81 -4.56 16.50 5.07
C SER A 81 -6.02 16.99 5.12
N PHE A 82 -6.98 16.12 4.81
CA PHE A 82 -8.41 16.43 4.98
C PHE A 82 -8.82 16.48 6.46
N ASN A 83 -8.26 15.62 7.32
CA ASN A 83 -8.56 15.67 8.76
C ASN A 83 -8.02 16.93 9.43
N ASP A 84 -6.86 17.45 8.98
CA ASP A 84 -6.30 18.70 9.52
C ASP A 84 -7.05 19.95 9.04
N THR A 85 -7.60 19.95 7.82
CA THR A 85 -8.45 21.05 7.30
C THR A 85 -9.89 21.00 7.81
N VAL A 86 -10.35 19.85 8.31
CA VAL A 86 -11.65 19.68 9.00
C VAL A 86 -11.56 19.94 10.50
N LYS A 87 -10.50 20.61 10.99
CA LYS A 87 -10.59 21.45 12.21
C LYS A 87 -11.39 22.73 11.93
N VAL A 88 -12.56 22.59 11.29
CA VAL A 88 -13.59 23.62 11.23
C VAL A 88 -14.16 23.70 12.65
N GLY A 89 -14.11 24.91 13.21
CA GLY A 89 -14.35 25.19 14.62
C GLY A 89 -15.61 24.56 15.19
N HIS A 90 -15.51 24.18 16.46
CA HIS A 90 -16.62 23.84 17.33
C HIS A 90 -17.56 25.06 17.50
N GLN A 91 -18.44 25.34 16.54
CA GLN A 91 -19.49 26.37 16.64
C GLN A 91 -20.89 25.92 16.18
N THR A 92 -21.12 24.63 15.90
CA THR A 92 -22.42 24.14 15.40
C THR A 92 -23.23 23.27 16.36
N SER A 93 -22.83 23.15 17.64
CA SER A 93 -23.59 22.39 18.65
C SER A 93 -24.53 23.24 19.52
N THR A 94 -24.30 24.56 19.63
CA THR A 94 -25.15 25.43 20.47
C THR A 94 -26.45 25.83 19.77
N ASN A 95 -26.38 26.10 18.47
CA ASN A 95 -27.52 26.67 17.73
C ASN A 95 -28.56 25.61 17.33
N THR A 96 -28.14 24.38 17.03
CA THR A 96 -29.05 23.28 16.66
C THR A 96 -29.97 22.86 17.80
N LYS A 97 -29.47 22.79 19.04
CA LYS A 97 -30.32 22.53 20.22
C LYS A 97 -31.33 23.65 20.45
N GLN A 98 -30.92 24.90 20.24
CA GLN A 98 -31.76 26.08 20.46
C GLN A 98 -32.89 26.18 19.43
N ILE A 99 -32.58 25.94 18.15
CA ILE A 99 -33.57 25.89 17.06
C ILE A 99 -34.55 24.72 17.26
N LEU A 100 -34.06 23.55 17.71
CA LEU A 100 -34.91 22.40 17.97
C LEU A 100 -35.88 22.65 19.15
N MET A 101 -35.39 23.26 20.23
CA MET A 101 -36.25 23.64 21.37
C MET A 101 -37.29 24.70 20.98
N GLU A 102 -36.90 25.68 20.16
CA GLU A 102 -37.83 26.70 19.69
C GLU A 102 -38.93 26.11 18.80
N ALA A 103 -38.57 25.20 17.90
CA ALA A 103 -39.53 24.51 17.04
C ALA A 103 -40.50 23.62 17.84
N LEU A 104 -39.99 22.91 18.87
CA LEU A 104 -40.83 22.08 19.75
C LEU A 104 -41.82 22.91 20.57
N ASN A 105 -41.43 24.10 21.04
CA ASN A 105 -42.34 24.98 21.78
C ASN A 105 -43.45 25.60 20.93
N ARG A 106 -43.28 25.67 19.60
CA ARG A 106 -44.32 26.17 18.68
C ARG A 106 -45.39 25.13 18.34
N LEU A 107 -45.20 23.87 18.73
CA LEU A 107 -46.11 22.75 18.47
C LEU A 107 -47.03 22.43 19.66
N ASN A 108 -46.91 23.15 20.77
CA ASN A 108 -47.84 23.12 21.90
C ASN A 108 -48.70 24.38 21.96
#